data_AF-A0A7L3M001-F1
#
_entry.id   AF-A0A7L3M001-F1
#
_cell.length_a   1.000
_cell.length_b   1.000
_cell.length_c   1.000
_cell.angle_alpha   90.00
_cell.angle_beta   90.00
_cell.angle_gamma   90.00
#
_symmetry.space_group_name_H-M   'P 1'
#
loop_
_entity.id
_entity.type
_entity.pdbx_description
1 polymer ?
#
loop_
_entity_poly.entity_id
_entity_poly.type
_entity_poly.pdbx_seq_one_letter_code
_entity_poly.pdbx_strand_id
1 'polypeptide(L)' 'MAQNPPDPDGHRGLVVNTASVAAFEGQVGQVAYSASKGAIAAMTLPLARDLAPLGIRVVTIAPG' A
#
# COMPACT_ATOMS: atom_id res chain seq x y z
N MET A 1 10.72 -6.32 9.67
CA MET A 1 9.80 -7.37 9.16
C MET A 1 10.54 -8.53 8.52
N ALA A 2 11.51 -8.34 7.62
CA ALA A 2 12.20 -9.46 6.96
C ALA A 2 12.87 -10.46 7.94
N GLN A 3 13.31 -9.97 9.10
CA GLN A 3 13.92 -10.77 10.18
C GLN A 3 12.89 -11.34 11.17
N ASN A 4 11.61 -11.00 11.06
CA ASN A 4 10.57 -11.55 11.95
C ASN A 4 10.45 -13.06 11.68
N PRO A 5 10.25 -13.91 12.69
CA PRO A 5 9.87 -15.31 12.45
C PRO A 5 8.56 -15.35 11.65
N PRO A 6 8.44 -16.24 10.64
CA PRO A 6 7.19 -16.39 9.91
C PRO A 6 6.12 -17.06 10.78
N ASP A 7 4.86 -16.74 10.54
CA ASP A 7 3.71 -17.46 11.07
C ASP A 7 3.54 -18.84 10.38
N PRO A 8 2.58 -19.69 10.80
CA PRO A 8 2.35 -21.01 10.19
C PRO A 8 2.05 -20.98 8.69
N ASP A 9 1.56 -19.85 8.17
CA ASP A 9 1.23 -19.65 6.76
C ASP A 9 2.40 -19.01 5.98
N GLY A 10 3.55 -18.82 6.62
CA GLY A 10 4.76 -18.26 6.01
C GLY A 10 4.80 -16.73 5.96
N HIS A 11 3.87 -16.03 6.62
CA HIS A 11 3.82 -14.57 6.63
C HIS A 11 4.69 -13.97 7.73
N ARG A 12 5.42 -12.91 7.41
CA ARG A 12 6.32 -12.18 8.34
C ARG A 12 5.79 -10.83 8.77
N GLY A 13 4.82 -10.29 8.03
CA GLY A 13 4.25 -8.99 8.33
C GLY A 13 3.26 -8.51 7.27
N LEU A 14 2.61 -7.41 7.60
CA LEU A 14 1.66 -6.70 6.76
C LEU A 14 1.93 -5.20 6.86
N VAL A 15 2.15 -4.55 5.72
CA VAL A 15 2.14 -3.09 5.58
C VAL A 15 0.76 -2.67 5.12
N VAL A 16 0.16 -1.73 5.86
CA VAL A 16 -1.11 -1.09 5.47
C VAL A 16 -0.83 0.38 5.21
N ASN A 17 -1.02 0.81 3.97
CA ASN A 17 -0.93 2.22 3.60
C ASN A 17 -2.31 2.85 3.51
N THR A 18 -2.37 4.16 3.70
CA THR A 18 -3.62 4.94 3.57
C THR A 18 -3.54 5.87 2.36
N ALA A 19 -4.27 5.52 1.30
CA ALA A 19 -4.55 6.37 0.16
C ALA A 19 -5.77 7.27 0.47
N SER A 20 -6.60 7.55 -0.54
CA SER A 20 -7.87 8.28 -0.45
C SER A 20 -8.63 8.09 -1.76
N VAL A 21 -9.95 8.24 -1.75
CA VAL A 21 -10.77 8.33 -2.97
C VAL A 21 -10.29 9.42 -3.93
N ALA A 22 -9.66 10.49 -3.39
CA ALA A 22 -9.04 11.55 -4.18
C ALA A 22 -7.96 11.04 -5.15
N ALA A 23 -7.39 9.86 -4.92
CA ALA A 23 -6.46 9.21 -5.85
C ALA A 23 -7.12 8.76 -7.17
N PHE A 24 -8.43 8.53 -7.16
CA PHE A 24 -9.16 7.92 -8.28
C PHE A 24 -10.16 8.88 -8.92
N GLU A 25 -10.92 9.60 -8.10
CA GLU A 25 -11.95 10.54 -8.57
C GLU A 25 -11.39 11.95 -8.76
N GLY A 26 -10.32 12.28 -8.02
CA GLY A 26 -9.80 13.64 -7.90
C GLY A 26 -10.73 14.56 -7.11
N GLN A 27 -10.18 15.60 -6.51
CA GLN A 27 -10.96 16.66 -5.86
C GLN A 27 -10.52 18.04 -6.34
N VAL A 28 -11.48 18.94 -6.57
CA VAL A 28 -11.21 20.32 -7.00
C VAL A 28 -10.33 21.01 -5.96
N GLY A 29 -9.24 21.64 -6.42
CA GLY A 29 -8.27 22.31 -5.53
C GLY A 29 -7.26 21.38 -4.86
N GLN A 30 -7.29 20.07 -5.13
CA GLN A 30 -6.45 19.08 -4.46
C GLN A 30 -5.50 18.33 -5.40
N VAL A 31 -4.89 19.02 -6.39
CA VAL A 31 -3.98 18.38 -7.36
C VAL A 31 -2.82 17.66 -6.67
N ALA A 32 -2.10 18.37 -5.78
CA ALA A 32 -0.95 17.79 -5.08
C ALA A 32 -1.36 16.62 -4.15
N TYR A 33 -2.50 16.75 -3.47
CA TYR A 33 -3.01 15.69 -2.61
C TYR A 33 -3.43 14.46 -3.42
N SER A 34 -4.22 14.65 -4.49
CA SER A 34 -4.63 13.59 -5.42
C SER A 34 -3.42 12.88 -6.03
N ALA A 35 -2.39 13.62 -6.43
CA ALA A 35 -1.13 13.05 -6.91
C ALA A 35 -0.42 12.21 -5.83
N SER A 36 -0.31 12.72 -4.61
CA SER A 36 0.31 11.98 -3.50
C SER A 36 -0.45 10.70 -3.14
N LYS A 37 -1.78 10.73 -3.15
CA LYS A 37 -2.62 9.56 -2.85
C LYS A 37 -2.65 8.59 -4.02
N GLY A 38 -2.57 9.07 -5.25
CA GLY A 38 -2.32 8.29 -6.45
C GLY A 38 -0.99 7.56 -6.40
N ALA A 39 0.08 8.20 -5.93
CA ALA A 39 1.38 7.56 -5.74
C ALA A 39 1.30 6.41 -4.72
N ILE A 40 0.61 6.59 -3.59
CA ILE A 40 0.38 5.53 -2.60
C ILE A 40 -0.42 4.37 -3.20
N ALA A 41 -1.48 4.66 -3.96
CA ALA A 41 -2.27 3.62 -4.62
C ALA A 41 -1.41 2.84 -5.63
N ALA A 42 -0.67 3.54 -6.49
CA ALA A 42 0.16 2.96 -7.54
C ALA A 42 1.31 2.10 -7.00
N MET A 43 1.92 2.47 -5.86
CA MET A 43 3.04 1.70 -5.29
C MET A 43 2.59 0.38 -4.63
N THR A 44 1.30 0.17 -4.37
CA THR A 44 0.80 -1.01 -3.65
C THR A 44 1.19 -2.33 -4.31
N LEU A 45 0.89 -2.47 -5.60
CA LEU A 45 1.15 -3.71 -6.35
C LEU A 45 2.65 -4.02 -6.51
N PRO A 46 3.52 -3.07 -6.93
CA PRO A 46 4.95 -3.34 -7.02
C PRO A 46 5.55 -3.67 -5.63
N LEU A 47 5.21 -2.91 -4.59
CA LEU A 47 5.70 -3.22 -3.24
C LEU A 47 5.25 -4.60 -2.76
N ALA A 48 3.99 -4.99 -3.03
CA ALA A 48 3.51 -6.32 -2.70
C ALA A 48 4.29 -7.42 -3.42
N ARG A 49 4.64 -7.22 -4.70
CA ARG A 49 5.42 -8.17 -5.49
C ARG A 49 6.88 -8.26 -5.04
N ASP A 50 7.50 -7.12 -4.77
CA ASP A 50 8.90 -7.05 -4.34
C ASP A 50 9.11 -7.70 -2.96
N LEU A 51 8.10 -7.57 -2.09
CA LEU A 51 8.18 -8.04 -0.71
C LEU A 51 7.55 -9.44 -0.49
N ALA A 52 6.80 -9.97 -1.46
CA ALA A 52 6.20 -11.30 -1.39
C ALA A 52 7.23 -12.42 -1.13
N PRO A 53 8.44 -12.44 -1.75
CA PRO A 53 9.46 -13.47 -1.47
C PRO A 53 9.94 -13.46 -0.01
N LEU A 54 9.80 -12.33 0.67
CA LEU A 54 10.13 -12.19 2.09
C LEU A 54 8.95 -12.55 3.01
N GLY A 55 7.82 -12.99 2.47
CA GLY A 55 6.61 -13.26 3.24
C GLY A 55 5.94 -11.99 3.79
N ILE A 56 6.23 -10.82 3.24
CA ILE A 56 5.68 -9.54 3.69
C ILE A 56 4.58 -9.11 2.71
N ARG A 57 3.39 -8.86 3.25
CA ARG A 57 2.23 -8.43 2.47
C ARG A 57 2.14 -6.90 2.50
N VAL A 58 1.62 -6.32 1.43
CA VAL A 58 1.35 -4.87 1.34
C VAL A 58 -0.05 -4.67 0.80
N VAL A 59 -0.84 -3.88 1.51
CA VAL A 59 -2.18 -3.46 1.08
C VAL A 59 -2.33 -1.97 1.29
N THR A 60 -3.25 -1.37 0.55
CA THR A 60 -3.59 0.04 0.66
C THR A 60 -5.09 0.18 0.81
N ILE A 61 -5.51 0.99 1.77
CA ILE A 61 -6.92 1.36 1.98
C ILE A 61 -7.11 2.79 1.50
N ALA A 62 -8.18 3.04 0.75
CA ALA A 62 -8.55 4.36 0.25
C ALA A 62 -9.91 4.78 0.81
N PRO A 63 -9.94 5.50 1.95
CA PRO A 63 -11.18 6.06 2.48
C PRO A 63 -11.77 7.13 1.56
N GLY A 64 -13.10 7.27 1.61
CA GLY A 64 -13.87 8.35 1.00
C GLY A 64 -13.49 9.73 1.55
#